data_AF-A0A087WWA2-F1
#
_entry.id   AF-A0A087WWA2-F1
#
_cell.length_a   1.000
_cell.length_b   1.000
_cell.length_c   1.000
_cell.angle_alpha   90.00
_cell.angle_beta   90.00
_cell.angle_gamma   90.00
#
_symmetry.space_group_name_H-M   'P 1'
#
loop_
_entity.id
_entity.type
_entity.pdbx_description
1 polymer ?
#
loop_
_entity_poly.entity_id
_entity_poly.type
_entity_poly.pdbx_seq_one_letter_code
_entity_poly.pdbx_strand_id
1 'polypeptide(L)' 'MAAGLARLLLLLGLSAGGPAPAGAAKMKVVEEPNAFGVNNPFLPQASRLQAKRDPSPVSGE' A
#
# COMPACT_ATOMS: atom_id res chain seq x y z
N MET A 1 -3.24 26.58 -43.47
CA MET A 1 -2.04 26.21 -42.70
C MET A 1 -2.19 26.44 -41.19
N ALA A 2 -2.47 27.67 -40.73
CA ALA A 2 -2.43 28.04 -39.31
C ALA A 2 -3.41 27.29 -38.39
N ALA A 3 -4.65 27.06 -38.83
CA ALA A 3 -5.66 26.36 -38.01
C ALA A 3 -5.33 24.88 -37.75
N GLY A 4 -4.65 24.22 -38.70
CA GLY A 4 -4.20 22.84 -38.52
C GLY A 4 -3.07 22.74 -37.50
N LEU A 5 -2.15 23.70 -37.52
CA LEU A 5 -1.03 23.79 -36.59
C LEU A 5 -1.52 24.09 -35.17
N ALA A 6 -2.47 25.00 -35.01
CA ALA A 6 -3.10 25.29 -33.72
C ALA A 6 -3.81 24.06 -33.12
N ARG A 7 -4.53 23.29 -33.95
CA ARG A 7 -5.17 22.04 -33.53
C ARG A 7 -4.15 20.98 -33.13
N LEU A 8 -3.06 20.86 -33.88
CA LEU A 8 -1.99 19.92 -33.58
C LEU A 8 -1.31 20.26 -32.24
N LEU A 9 -1.02 21.54 -32.00
CA LEU A 9 -0.43 22.00 -30.74
C LEU A 9 -1.37 21.79 -29.54
N LEU A 10 -2.67 22.01 -29.72
CA LEU A 10 -3.67 21.75 -28.68
C LEU A 10 -3.72 20.25 -28.34
N LEU A 11 -3.77 19.38 -29.34
CA LEU A 11 -3.80 17.93 -29.13
C LEU A 11 -2.52 17.43 -28.46
N LEU A 12 -1.37 17.96 -28.86
CA LEU A 12 -0.08 17.61 -28.26
C LEU A 12 -0.02 18.05 -26.79
N GLY A 13 -0.49 19.27 -26.48
CA GLY A 13 -0.56 19.78 -25.11
C GLY A 13 -1.47 18.96 -24.20
N LEU A 14 -2.60 18.47 -24.70
CA LEU A 14 -3.50 17.61 -23.92
C LEU A 14 -2.90 16.21 -23.67
N SER A 15 -2.14 15.67 -24.63
CA SER A 15 -1.50 14.35 -24.48
C SER A 15 -0.29 14.33 -23.54
N ALA A 16 0.29 15.50 -23.22
CA ALA A 16 1.45 15.61 -22.34
C ALA A 16 1.11 15.39 -20.86
N GLY A 17 -0.18 15.40 -20.50
CA GLY A 17 -0.67 14.98 -19.19
C GLY A 17 -0.66 13.46 -19.08
N GLY A 18 0.51 12.87 -18.82
CA GLY A 18 0.60 11.47 -18.42
C GLY A 18 -0.26 11.20 -17.17
N PRO A 19 -0.62 9.93 -16.90
CA PRO A 19 -1.42 9.60 -15.73
C PRO A 19 -0.73 10.17 -14.49
N ALA A 20 -1.39 11.12 -13.83
CA ALA A 20 -0.94 11.58 -12.52
C ALA A 20 -0.79 10.33 -11.65
N PRO A 21 0.30 10.18 -10.87
CA PRO A 21 0.40 9.06 -9.94
C PRO A 21 -0.80 9.18 -9.01
N ALA A 22 -1.81 8.33 -9.25
CA ALA A 22 -2.93 8.17 -8.35
C ALA A 22 -2.27 7.88 -7.01
N GLY A 23 -2.39 8.85 -6.09
CA GLY A 23 -1.52 8.95 -4.93
C GLY A 23 -1.30 7.57 -4.35
N ALA A 24 -0.03 7.16 -4.28
CA ALA A 24 0.34 5.91 -3.64
C ALA A 24 -0.17 5.99 -2.21
N ALA A 25 -1.41 5.55 -2.02
CA ALA A 25 -2.03 5.49 -0.71
C ALA A 25 -1.12 4.54 0.05
N LYS A 26 -0.36 5.07 1.01
CA LYS A 26 0.49 4.27 1.88
C LYS A 26 -0.42 3.21 2.49
N MET A 27 -0.34 2.00 1.97
CA MET A 27 -1.03 0.87 2.54
C MET A 27 -0.32 0.60 3.86
N LYS A 28 -0.96 0.99 4.96
CA LYS A 28 -0.56 0.48 6.26
C LYS A 28 -0.85 -1.01 6.20
N VAL A 29 0.18 -1.85 6.30
CA VAL A 29 -0.02 -3.26 6.66
C VAL A 29 -0.70 -3.22 8.02
N VAL A 30 -2.00 -3.48 8.00
CA VAL A 30 -2.76 -3.81 9.19
C VAL A 30 -2.54 -5.30 9.33
N GLU A 31 -1.69 -5.68 10.28
CA GLU A 31 -1.64 -7.08 10.72
C GLU A 31 -3.06 -7.51 11.03
N GLU A 32 -3.49 -8.63 10.44
CA GLU A 32 -4.85 -9.13 10.59
C GLU A 32 -5.23 -9.11 12.07
N PRO A 33 -6.42 -8.62 12.47
CA PRO A 33 -6.78 -8.53 13.86
C PRO A 33 -6.69 -9.92 14.46
N ASN A 34 -5.64 -10.18 15.23
CA ASN A 34 -5.31 -11.53 15.67
C ASN A 34 -6.28 -11.90 16.81
N ALA A 35 -7.52 -12.24 16.44
CA ALA A 35 -8.65 -12.42 17.34
C ALA A 35 -8.38 -13.53 18.38
N PHE A 36 -7.53 -14.50 18.01
CA PHE A 36 -7.08 -15.60 18.86
C PHE A 36 -5.57 -15.59 19.10
N GLY A 37 -4.93 -14.45 18.84
CA GLY A 37 -3.48 -14.32 18.70
C GLY A 37 -2.64 -14.53 19.95
N VAL A 38 -1.42 -15.05 19.73
CA VAL A 38 -0.28 -15.05 20.66
C VAL A 38 -0.12 -13.70 21.38
N ASN A 39 -0.42 -12.59 20.69
CA ASN A 39 -0.20 -11.22 21.16
C ASN A 39 -1.48 -10.48 21.60
N ASN A 40 -2.59 -11.19 21.86
CA ASN A 40 -3.83 -10.53 22.28
C ASN A 40 -3.73 -10.05 23.76
N PRO A 41 -3.78 -8.72 24.03
CA PRO A 41 -3.68 -8.20 25.39
C PRO A 41 -4.92 -8.51 26.25
N PHE A 42 -6.06 -8.80 25.63
CA PHE A 42 -7.33 -9.09 26.31
C PHE A 42 -7.48 -10.57 26.69
N LEU A 43 -6.60 -11.46 26.19
CA LEU A 43 -6.59 -12.88 26.57
C LEU A 43 -5.67 -13.12 27.78
N PRO A 44 -6.13 -13.91 28.79
CA PRO A 44 -5.26 -14.40 29.85
C PRO A 44 -4.10 -15.21 29.28
N GLN A 45 -2.92 -15.16 29.92
CA GLN A 45 -1.70 -15.82 29.44
C GLN A 45 -1.89 -17.33 29.18
N ALA A 46 -2.68 -18.01 30.00
CA ALA A 46 -2.97 -19.43 29.85
C ALA A 46 -3.83 -19.77 28.62
N SER A 47 -4.56 -18.80 28.06
CA SER A 47 -5.45 -18.97 26.91
C SER A 47 -4.84 -18.42 25.61
N ARG A 48 -3.65 -17.81 25.67
CA ARG A 48 -2.93 -17.36 24.47
C ARG A 48 -2.40 -18.55 23.70
N LEU A 49 -2.61 -18.54 22.39
CA LEU A 49 -1.96 -19.52 21.51
C LEU A 49 -0.43 -19.38 21.65
N GLN A 50 0.27 -20.51 21.64
CA GLN A 50 1.72 -20.52 21.55
C GLN A 50 2.14 -20.58 20.09
N ALA A 51 3.11 -19.75 19.71
CA ALA A 51 3.76 -19.87 18.41
C ALA A 51 4.48 -21.24 18.36
N LYS A 52 4.05 -22.11 17.44
CA LYS A 52 4.72 -23.42 17.20
C LYS A 52 5.81 -23.33 16.13
N ARG A 53 6.19 -22.11 15.73
CA ARG A 53 7.17 -21.83 14.67
C ARG A 53 8.23 -20.88 15.23
N ASP A 54 9.48 -21.11 14.83
CA ASP A 54 10.58 -20.23 15.20
C ASP A 54 10.35 -18.80 14.70
N PRO A 55 10.80 -17.78 15.46
CA PRO A 55 10.64 -16.39 15.07
C PRO A 55 11.32 -16.14 13.73
N SER A 56 10.69 -15.32 12.90
CA SER A 56 11.32 -14.86 11.66
C SER A 56 12.46 -13.89 12.00
N PRO A 57 13.55 -13.89 11.21
CA PRO A 57 14.66 -12.96 11.43
C PRO A 57 14.17 -11.51 11.37
N VAL A 58 14.76 -10.65 12.20
CA VAL A 58 14.49 -9.20 12.19
C VAL A 58 14.94 -8.64 10.84
N SER A 59 14.09 -7.84 10.21
CA SER A 59 14.40 -7.22 8.92
C SER A 59 14.83 -5.78 9.10
N GLY A 60 16.01 -5.42 8.57
CA GLY A 60 16.54 -4.05 8.56
C GLY A 60 17.39 -3.73 9.79
N GLU A 61 18.70 -3.79 9.61
CA GLU A 61 19.73 -3.25 10.51
C GLU A 61 20.32 -1.95 9.96
#